data_AF-A0A961EPV2-F1
#
_entry.id   AF-A0A961EPV2-F1
#
_cell.length_a   1.000
_cell.length_b   1.000
_cell.length_c   1.000
_cell.angle_alpha   90.00
_cell.angle_beta   90.00
_cell.angle_gamma   90.00
#
_symmetry.space_group_name_H-M   'P 1'
#
loop_
_entity.id
_entity.type
_entity.pdbx_description
1 polymer ?
#
loop_
_entity_poly.entity_id
_entity_poly.type
_entity_poly.pdbx_seq_one_letter_code
_entity_poly.pdbx_strand_id
1 'polypeptide(L)'
;MPVPEHGEQESPRDSRRCSWCGASNFEPGFIEDSGQSSRGFARWIVGDLEKGIFGGASRFGRERLDITGVRCSACGHLEFFANA
;
A
#
# COMPACT_ATOMS: atom_id res chain seq x y z
N MET A 1 -14.80 10.57 -32.65
CA MET A 1 -14.84 9.38 -31.78
C MET A 1 -15.06 9.91 -30.37
N PRO A 2 -16.22 9.71 -29.72
CA PRO A 2 -16.42 10.18 -28.36
C PRO A 2 -15.55 9.32 -27.42
N VAL A 3 -14.89 9.97 -26.48
CA VAL A 3 -14.25 9.32 -25.32
C VAL A 3 -15.37 8.65 -24.53
N PRO A 4 -15.27 7.36 -24.17
CA PRO A 4 -16.22 6.77 -23.24
C PRO A 4 -15.99 7.41 -21.86
N GLU A 5 -17.01 8.08 -21.35
CA GLU A 5 -17.08 8.53 -19.97
C GLU A 5 -17.12 7.30 -19.07
N HIS A 6 -15.96 6.92 -18.54
CA HIS A 6 -15.88 5.93 -17.47
C HIS A 6 -16.56 6.54 -16.25
N GLY A 7 -17.79 6.08 -16.02
CA GLY A 7 -18.64 6.53 -14.93
C GLY A 7 -17.89 6.58 -13.62
N GLU A 8 -18.16 7.66 -12.89
CA GLU A 8 -17.83 7.95 -11.50
C GLU A 8 -18.13 6.72 -10.62
N GLN A 9 -17.21 5.75 -10.61
CA GLN A 9 -17.24 4.66 -9.65
C GLN A 9 -16.72 5.26 -8.36
N GLU A 10 -17.65 5.76 -7.55
CA GLU A 10 -17.43 6.17 -6.16
C GLU A 10 -16.78 4.99 -5.44
N SER A 11 -15.45 5.01 -5.44
CA SER A 11 -14.63 3.96 -4.86
C SER A 11 -14.96 3.94 -3.36
N PRO A 12 -14.93 2.79 -2.66
CA PRO A 12 -15.15 2.71 -1.22
C PRO A 12 -14.22 3.61 -0.36
N ARG A 13 -13.31 4.36 -0.99
CA ARG A 13 -12.46 5.40 -0.42
C ARG A 13 -13.21 6.68 -0.07
N ASP A 14 -14.37 6.95 -0.66
CA ASP A 14 -15.03 8.25 -0.47
C ASP A 14 -15.58 8.44 0.96
N SER A 15 -15.73 7.34 1.70
CA SER A 15 -16.04 7.34 3.14
C SER A 15 -14.83 7.10 4.05
N ARG A 16 -13.60 7.04 3.51
CA ARG A 16 -12.43 6.84 4.37
C ARG A 16 -12.13 8.10 5.17
N ARG A 17 -12.12 7.91 6.48
CA ARG A 17 -11.60 8.87 7.44
C ARG A 17 -10.25 8.39 7.93
N CYS A 18 -9.32 9.32 8.10
CA CYS A 18 -8.03 9.05 8.70
C CYS A 18 -8.26 8.35 10.04
N SER A 19 -7.73 7.15 10.18
CA SER A 19 -7.84 6.32 11.38
C SER A 19 -7.27 6.99 12.62
N TRP A 20 -6.40 8.00 12.43
CA TRP A 20 -5.82 8.80 13.51
C TRP A 20 -6.63 10.06 13.85
N CYS A 21 -6.92 10.94 12.87
CA CYS A 21 -7.51 12.27 13.16
C CYS A 21 -8.94 12.48 12.62
N GLY A 22 -9.49 11.52 11.88
CA GLY A 22 -10.85 11.58 11.33
C GLY A 22 -11.04 12.41 10.05
N ALA A 23 -10.01 13.10 9.57
CA ALA A 23 -10.08 13.91 8.34
C ALA A 23 -10.22 13.04 7.07
N SER A 24 -10.79 13.58 6.00
CA SER A 24 -11.06 12.87 4.73
C SER A 24 -10.10 13.22 3.59
N ASN A 25 -9.17 14.15 3.80
CA ASN A 25 -8.21 14.59 2.79
C ASN A 25 -6.94 13.71 2.80
N PHE A 26 -6.67 13.06 1.68
CA PHE A 26 -5.53 12.17 1.49
C PHE A 26 -4.78 12.45 0.19
N GLU A 27 -3.46 12.29 0.25
CA GLU A 27 -2.54 12.31 -0.88
C GLU A 27 -2.01 10.89 -1.14
N PRO A 28 -1.98 10.42 -2.40
CA PRO A 28 -1.40 9.13 -2.74
C PRO A 28 0.13 9.13 -2.58
N GLY A 29 0.69 7.99 -2.20
CA GLY A 29 2.13 7.77 -2.10
C GLY A 29 2.50 6.29 -1.99
N PHE A 30 3.79 5.99 -1.92
CA PHE A 30 4.30 4.63 -1.70
C PHE A 30 5.62 4.66 -0.94
N ILE A 31 6.00 3.52 -0.35
CA ILE A 31 7.29 3.36 0.32
C ILE A 31 8.31 2.92 -0.74
N GLU A 32 9.34 3.75 -0.93
CA GLU A 32 10.52 3.37 -1.70
C GLU A 32 11.35 2.34 -0.93
N ASP A 33 11.78 1.29 -1.61
CA ASP A 33 12.81 0.38 -1.12
C ASP A 33 14.07 0.54 -1.99
N SER A 34 15.08 1.16 -1.39
CA SER A 34 16.38 1.45 -2.03
C SER A 34 17.43 0.36 -1.77
N GLY A 35 17.02 -0.81 -1.27
CA GLY A 35 17.92 -1.93 -1.00
C GLY A 35 18.60 -2.45 -2.27
N GLN A 36 19.80 -3.02 -2.12
CA GLN A 36 20.51 -3.67 -3.22
C GLN A 36 19.63 -4.78 -3.83
N SER A 37 19.44 -4.75 -5.15
CA SER A 37 18.54 -5.66 -5.89
C SER A 37 17.04 -5.48 -5.59
N SER A 38 16.64 -4.35 -4.97
CA SER A 38 15.23 -4.04 -4.78
C SER A 38 14.54 -3.70 -6.11
N ARG A 39 13.20 -3.77 -6.10
CA ARG A 39 12.33 -3.32 -7.18
C ARG A 39 12.02 -1.82 -7.13
N GLY A 40 12.54 -1.10 -6.13
CA GLY A 40 12.26 0.32 -5.92
C GLY A 40 11.01 0.59 -5.07
N PHE A 41 10.35 -0.45 -4.55
CA PHE A 41 9.17 -0.31 -3.69
C PHE A 41 9.01 -1.52 -2.75
N ALA A 42 8.40 -1.27 -1.59
CA ALA A 42 8.11 -2.30 -0.60
C ALA A 42 6.87 -3.16 -0.96
N ARG A 43 6.88 -4.43 -0.52
CA ARG A 43 5.75 -5.37 -0.71
C ARG A 43 5.41 -6.07 0.60
N TRP A 44 4.13 -6.38 0.78
CA TRP A 44 3.64 -7.20 1.88
C TRP A 44 3.85 -8.68 1.54
N ILE A 45 4.37 -9.45 2.49
CA ILE A 45 4.50 -10.90 2.37
C ILE A 45 3.45 -11.54 3.26
N VAL A 46 2.57 -12.35 2.69
CA VAL A 46 1.50 -13.01 3.44
C VAL A 46 2.08 -14.04 4.42
N GLY A 47 1.54 -14.08 5.63
CA GLY A 47 1.92 -15.00 6.71
C GLY A 47 2.94 -14.44 7.69
N ASP A 48 3.16 -15.17 8.78
CA ASP A 48 4.04 -14.75 9.87
C ASP A 48 5.51 -14.62 9.44
N LEU A 49 6.25 -13.70 10.03
CA LEU A 49 7.69 -13.57 9.78
C LEU A 49 8.44 -14.81 10.30
N GLU A 50 8.79 -15.70 9.39
CA GLU A 50 9.67 -16.83 9.67
C GLU A 50 11.07 -16.49 9.18
N LYS A 51 12.10 -16.83 9.96
CA LYS A 51 13.49 -16.70 9.54
C LYS A 51 13.99 -18.04 9.01
N GLY A 52 14.62 -18.05 7.85
CA GLY A 52 15.29 -19.23 7.31
C GLY A 52 16.63 -19.50 7.99
N ILE A 53 17.27 -20.61 7.63
CA ILE A 53 18.58 -21.03 8.16
C ILE A 53 19.71 -19.99 7.99
N PHE A 54 19.57 -19.07 7.04
CA PHE A 54 20.51 -17.97 6.79
C PHE A 54 20.08 -16.63 7.45
N GLY A 55 19.12 -16.66 8.40
CA GLY A 55 18.69 -15.49 9.18
C GLY A 55 17.77 -14.50 8.46
N GLY A 56 17.63 -14.61 7.12
CA GLY A 56 16.69 -13.81 6.33
C GLY A 56 15.24 -14.30 6.42
N ALA A 57 14.28 -13.43 6.10
CA ALA A 57 12.87 -13.80 6.04
C ALA A 57 12.63 -14.93 5.01
N SER A 58 11.89 -15.96 5.41
CA SER A 58 11.41 -17.01 4.54
C SER A 58 10.37 -16.43 3.59
N ARG A 59 10.65 -16.48 2.30
CA ARG A 59 9.82 -15.89 1.24
C ARG A 59 9.44 -16.90 0.15
N PHE A 60 9.89 -18.16 0.28
CA PHE A 60 9.66 -19.18 -0.73
C PHE A 60 8.20 -19.62 -0.71
N GLY A 61 7.54 -19.65 -1.87
CA GLY A 61 6.12 -20.03 -1.99
C GLY A 61 5.10 -19.01 -1.45
N ARG A 62 5.55 -17.88 -0.88
CA ARG A 62 4.64 -16.89 -0.27
C ARG A 62 4.14 -15.85 -1.28
N GLU A 63 2.86 -15.53 -1.18
CA GLU A 63 2.22 -14.43 -1.92
C GLU A 63 2.86 -13.08 -1.55
N ARG A 64 2.97 -12.21 -2.55
CA ARG A 64 3.55 -10.88 -2.42
C ARG A 64 2.55 -9.88 -2.95
N LEU A 65 2.09 -8.99 -2.08
CA LEU A 65 1.13 -7.96 -2.43
C LEU A 65 1.84 -6.61 -2.49
N ASP A 66 1.54 -5.83 -3.52
CA ASP A 66 2.06 -4.49 -3.63
C ASP A 66 1.38 -3.59 -2.60
N ILE A 67 2.18 -2.77 -1.92
CA ILE A 67 1.66 -1.86 -0.90
C ILE A 67 1.32 -0.53 -1.56
N THR A 68 0.05 -0.15 -1.43
CA THR A 68 -0.39 1.22 -1.74
C THR A 68 -0.40 2.06 -0.47
N GLY A 69 0.01 3.32 -0.57
CA GLY A 69 0.05 4.25 0.56
C GLY A 69 -0.79 5.48 0.32
N VAL A 70 -1.32 6.04 1.40
CA VAL A 70 -1.89 7.38 1.42
C VAL A 70 -1.38 8.14 2.64
N ARG A 71 -1.17 9.45 2.47
CA ARG A 71 -0.85 10.39 3.53
C ARG A 71 -2.06 11.26 3.80
N CYS A 72 -2.50 11.35 5.05
CA CYS A 72 -3.49 12.35 5.43
C CYS A 72 -2.87 13.75 5.31
N SER A 73 -3.42 14.61 4.46
CA SER A 73 -2.88 15.97 4.28
C SER A 73 -3.07 16.86 5.50
N ALA A 74 -4.00 16.52 6.40
CA ALA A 74 -4.26 17.29 7.63
C ALA A 74 -3.26 17.01 8.77
N CYS A 75 -2.88 15.75 9.00
CA CYS A 75 -2.04 15.37 10.15
C CYS A 75 -0.77 14.61 9.77
N GLY A 76 -0.59 14.24 8.50
CA GLY A 76 0.56 13.49 8.01
C GLY A 76 0.53 12.00 8.32
N HIS A 77 -0.54 11.45 8.91
CA HIS A 77 -0.66 10.02 9.18
C HIS A 77 -0.64 9.20 7.88
N LEU A 78 0.14 8.12 7.87
CA LEU A 78 0.28 7.24 6.71
C LEU A 78 -0.55 5.98 6.91
N GLU A 79 -1.35 5.63 5.91
CA GLU A 79 -2.09 4.38 5.86
C GLU A 79 -1.60 3.55 4.68
N PHE A 80 -1.37 2.26 4.93
CA PHE A 80 -0.86 1.32 3.94
C PHE A 80 -1.83 0.16 3.74
N PHE A 81 -2.03 -0.21 2.47
CA PHE A 81 -2.96 -1.26 2.08
C PHE A 81 -2.27 -2.25 1.15
N ALA A 82 -2.30 -3.52 1.52
CA ALA A 82 -1.86 -4.65 0.70
C ALA A 82 -3.07 -5.22 -0.04
N ASN A 83 -3.37 -4.68 -1.22
CA ASN A 83 -4.50 -5.13 -2.04
C ASN A 83 -4.02 -6.22 -3.01
N ALA A 84 -4.89 -7.19 -3.28
CA ALA A 84 -4.71 -8.19 -4.33
C ALA A 84 -5.24 -7.69 -5.68
#